data_AF-A0A8X8CWE9-F1
#
_entry.id   AF-A0A8X8CWE9-F1
#
_cell.length_a   1.000
_cell.length_b   1.000
_cell.length_c   1.000
_cell.angle_alpha   90.00
_cell.angle_beta   90.00
_cell.angle_gamma   90.00
#
_symmetry.space_group_name_H-M   'P 1'
#
loop_
_entity.id
_entity.type
_entity.pdbx_description
1 polymer ?
#
loop_
_entity_poly.entity_id
_entity_poly.type
_entity_poly.pdbx_seq_one_letter_code
_entity_poly.pdbx_strand_id
1 'polypeptide(L)'
;MLLYKRSFAGYVFMHPKRVKKLESVWASARFYEHVLGFVHIKRPSSFNFNGAWLYNYGIGIHLIENPSIDEFDTIVEPRPINPKDNHMSFQCTDVGLVKRKLQEMGMRYVTAVVEEDGIKVDQVFFHDPDGYMVEICNCDNIPILPLSSCPFKPRTGSFKKATPSNCGFMENVMMESLSMDMMNISF
;
A
#
# COMPACT_ATOMS: atom_id res chain seq x y z
N MET A 1 13.51 6.44 -31.52
CA MET A 1 12.76 5.26 -31.01
C MET A 1 11.92 5.75 -29.84
N LEU A 2 10.61 5.88 -30.02
CA LEU A 2 9.71 6.53 -29.06
C LEU A 2 9.69 5.77 -27.73
N LEU A 3 10.16 6.42 -26.67
CA LEU A 3 9.88 6.08 -25.28
C LEU A 3 8.38 6.30 -25.03
N TYR A 4 7.59 5.23 -25.04
CA TYR A 4 6.30 5.25 -24.36
C TYR A 4 6.60 5.36 -22.85
N LYS A 5 6.68 6.59 -22.33
CA LYS A 5 6.56 6.85 -20.91
C LYS A 5 5.15 6.37 -20.51
N ARG A 6 5.06 5.23 -19.83
CA ARG A 6 3.83 4.91 -19.07
C ARG A 6 3.74 5.96 -17.95
N SER A 7 2.77 6.87 -18.05
CA SER A 7 2.60 8.05 -17.17
C SER A 7 2.08 7.78 -15.76
N PHE A 8 2.12 6.53 -15.28
CA PHE A 8 1.65 6.20 -13.94
C PHE A 8 2.85 5.87 -13.05
N ALA A 9 3.32 6.87 -12.30
CA ALA A 9 4.13 6.65 -11.11
C ALA A 9 3.18 6.73 -9.91
N GLY A 10 2.95 5.61 -9.24
CA GLY A 10 2.21 5.62 -7.98
C GLY A 10 3.09 6.19 -6.89
N TYR A 11 2.59 7.14 -6.10
CA TYR A 11 3.26 7.55 -4.87
C TYR A 11 2.42 7.03 -3.72
N VAL A 12 3.03 6.22 -2.87
CA VAL A 12 2.44 5.91 -1.58
C VAL A 12 2.94 6.98 -0.63
N PHE A 13 2.17 8.05 -0.51
CA PHE A 13 2.39 9.00 0.57
C PHE A 13 1.83 8.37 1.83
N MET A 14 2.72 7.77 2.63
CA MET A 14 2.37 7.43 3.99
C MET A 14 2.21 8.75 4.74
N HIS A 15 0.98 9.27 4.77
CA HIS A 15 0.65 10.45 5.57
C HIS A 15 1.22 10.22 6.97
N PRO A 16 1.81 11.25 7.61
CA PRO A 16 2.36 11.13 8.95
C PRO A 16 1.23 10.88 9.96
N LYS A 17 0.73 9.64 10.03
CA LYS A 17 -0.02 9.17 11.18
C LYS A 17 1.02 8.57 12.12
N ARG A 18 1.27 9.33 13.19
CA ARG A 18 1.96 8.91 14.41
C ARG A 18 3.11 7.93 14.14
N VAL A 19 4.22 8.44 13.61
CA VAL A 19 5.53 7.78 13.76
C VAL A 19 5.69 7.54 15.25
N LYS A 20 5.47 6.29 15.69
CA LYS A 20 5.68 5.93 17.09
C LYS A 20 7.18 5.98 17.29
N LYS A 21 7.64 6.82 18.19
CA LYS A 21 9.06 6.86 18.58
C LYS A 21 9.41 5.65 19.46
N LEU A 22 9.24 4.45 18.90
CA LEU A 22 10.06 3.30 19.23
C LEU A 22 10.97 2.92 18.04
N GLU A 23 10.73 3.47 16.84
CA GLU A 23 11.59 3.29 15.68
C GLU A 23 11.97 4.64 15.03
N SER A 24 13.28 4.82 14.80
CA SER A 24 13.84 5.98 14.08
C SER A 24 13.43 5.91 12.60
N VAL A 25 13.38 7.05 11.89
CA VAL A 25 13.29 7.09 10.42
C VAL A 25 14.24 6.07 9.75
N TRP A 26 15.43 5.88 10.33
CA TRP A 26 16.42 4.93 9.84
C TRP A 26 16.08 3.47 10.13
N ALA A 27 15.35 3.17 11.21
CA ALA A 27 14.85 1.82 11.48
C ALA A 27 13.76 1.44 10.47
N SER A 28 12.78 2.32 10.23
CA SER A 28 11.78 2.15 9.17
C SER A 28 12.45 2.02 7.80
N ALA A 29 13.40 2.89 7.47
CA ALA A 29 14.12 2.81 6.20
C ALA A 29 14.88 1.50 6.02
N ARG A 30 15.59 1.02 7.07
CA ARG A 30 16.26 -0.29 7.04
C ARG A 30 15.28 -1.44 6.87
N PHE A 31 14.11 -1.38 7.50
CA PHE A 31 13.05 -2.37 7.30
C PHE A 31 12.61 -2.40 5.83
N TYR A 32 12.25 -1.25 5.26
CA TYR A 32 11.81 -1.17 3.86
C TYR A 32 12.88 -1.64 2.88
N GLU A 33 14.15 -1.35 3.14
CA GLU A 33 15.27 -1.82 2.34
C GLU A 33 15.49 -3.33 2.50
N HIS A 34 15.59 -3.82 3.74
CA HIS A 34 15.97 -5.20 4.00
C HIS A 34 14.84 -6.18 3.69
N VAL A 35 13.62 -5.90 4.16
CA VAL A 35 12.47 -6.81 4.04
C VAL A 35 11.81 -6.68 2.67
N LEU A 36 11.53 -5.44 2.26
CA LEU A 36 10.76 -5.13 1.05
C LEU A 36 11.61 -4.75 -0.16
N GLY A 37 12.94 -4.69 -0.03
CA GLY A 37 13.84 -4.47 -1.16
C GLY A 37 13.81 -3.05 -1.73
N PHE A 38 13.32 -2.06 -0.99
CA PHE A 38 13.38 -0.67 -1.44
C PHE A 38 14.82 -0.15 -1.44
N VAL A 39 15.12 0.84 -2.28
CA VAL A 39 16.44 1.51 -2.27
C VAL A 39 16.31 2.95 -1.83
N HIS A 40 17.29 3.41 -1.05
CA HIS A 40 17.41 4.82 -0.71
C HIS A 40 17.65 5.66 -1.97
N ILE A 41 16.91 6.76 -2.11
CA ILE A 41 17.08 7.74 -3.17
C ILE A 41 17.45 9.11 -2.61
N LYS A 42 17.95 9.98 -3.48
CA LYS A 42 18.36 11.34 -3.09
C LYS A 42 17.16 12.14 -2.60
N ARG A 43 17.21 12.54 -1.33
CA ARG A 43 16.29 13.51 -0.74
C ARG A 43 16.46 14.89 -1.41
N PRO A 44 15.37 15.59 -1.78
CA PRO A 44 15.45 16.97 -2.25
C PRO A 44 16.12 17.89 -1.22
N SER A 45 17.07 18.71 -1.67
CA SER A 45 17.87 19.57 -0.78
C SER A 45 17.10 20.77 -0.22
N SER A 46 15.96 21.12 -0.81
CA SER A 46 15.11 22.23 -0.37
C SER A 46 14.32 21.94 0.91
N PHE A 47 14.20 20.67 1.31
CA PHE A 47 13.48 20.31 2.53
C PHE A 47 14.32 20.62 3.77
N ASN A 48 13.67 21.14 4.81
CA ASN A 48 14.27 21.57 6.08
C ASN A 48 13.89 20.66 7.28
N PHE A 49 13.31 19.49 7.03
CA PHE A 49 12.89 18.50 8.03
C PHE A 49 13.57 17.14 7.83
N ASN A 50 13.75 16.36 8.88
CA ASN A 50 14.38 15.04 8.79
C ASN A 50 13.45 14.01 8.11
N GLY A 51 14.05 13.10 7.34
CA GLY A 51 13.30 12.07 6.64
C GLY A 51 14.18 11.22 5.71
N ALA A 52 13.60 10.14 5.18
CA ALA A 52 14.23 9.25 4.22
C ALA A 52 13.32 9.02 3.02
N TRP A 53 13.91 8.93 1.82
CA TRP A 53 13.20 8.69 0.58
C TRP A 53 13.65 7.35 0.03
N LEU A 54 12.69 6.47 -0.23
CA LEU A 54 12.95 5.17 -0.82
C LEU A 54 12.13 4.98 -2.09
N TYR A 55 12.63 4.14 -3.00
CA TYR A 55 11.97 3.85 -4.26
C TYR A 55 12.18 2.39 -4.65
N ASN A 56 11.11 1.73 -5.09
CA ASN A 56 11.17 0.49 -5.87
C ASN A 56 9.78 0.22 -6.46
N TYR A 57 9.67 -0.69 -7.44
CA TYR A 57 8.40 -1.17 -7.99
C TYR A 57 7.52 -0.08 -8.62
N GLY A 58 8.10 1.04 -9.04
CA GLY A 58 7.34 2.18 -9.53
C GLY A 58 6.70 3.04 -8.43
N ILE A 59 7.00 2.75 -7.15
CA ILE A 59 6.45 3.39 -5.96
C ILE A 59 7.55 4.11 -5.18
N GLY A 60 7.28 5.37 -4.82
CA GLY A 60 8.08 6.11 -3.83
C GLY A 60 7.48 6.04 -2.42
N ILE A 61 8.33 5.79 -1.42
CA ILE A 61 8.02 5.88 0.01
C ILE A 61 8.79 7.07 0.59
N HIS A 62 8.07 8.00 1.21
CA HIS A 62 8.66 9.15 1.90
C HIS A 62 8.42 9.01 3.40
N LEU A 63 9.48 8.79 4.18
CA LEU A 63 9.45 8.75 5.64
C LEU A 63 9.78 10.14 6.17
N ILE A 64 8.89 10.72 6.97
CA ILE A 64 9.02 12.07 7.51
C ILE A 64 9.04 11.99 9.04
N GLU A 65 10.09 12.53 9.67
CA GLU A 65 10.18 12.60 11.12
C GLU A 65 9.16 13.59 11.68
N ASN A 66 8.42 13.20 12.72
CA ASN A 66 7.58 14.11 13.48
C ASN A 66 8.23 14.45 14.83
N PRO A 67 8.70 15.70 15.04
CA PRO A 67 9.42 16.08 16.26
C PRO A 67 8.51 16.25 17.50
N SER A 68 7.18 16.26 17.32
CA SER A 68 6.21 16.55 18.38
C SER A 68 5.70 15.32 19.17
N ILE A 69 6.17 14.12 18.85
CA ILE A 69 5.77 12.87 19.51
C ILE A 69 6.81 12.54 20.59
N ASP A 70 6.42 12.71 21.86
CA ASP A 70 7.24 12.38 23.04
C ASP A 70 7.27 10.87 23.32
N GLU A 71 8.38 10.39 23.91
CA GLU A 71 8.61 8.97 24.24
C GLU A 71 7.49 8.35 25.10
N PHE A 72 6.82 9.12 25.95
CA PHE A 72 5.84 8.61 26.90
C PHE A 72 4.46 8.31 26.29
N ASP A 73 4.15 8.89 25.11
CA ASP A 73 2.90 8.66 24.38
C ASP A 73 2.91 7.35 23.55
N THR A 74 4.01 6.58 23.61
CA THR A 74 4.34 5.53 22.63
C THR A 74 4.19 4.10 23.14
N ILE A 75 3.91 3.86 24.42
CA ILE A 75 3.58 2.52 24.95
C ILE A 75 2.15 2.17 24.54
N VAL A 76 1.96 1.97 23.23
CA VAL A 76 0.75 1.39 22.68
C VAL A 76 1.06 -0.08 22.47
N GLU A 77 0.49 -0.92 23.32
CA GLU A 77 0.48 -2.37 23.18
C GLU A 77 0.38 -2.77 21.69
N PRO A 78 1.23 -3.71 21.22
CA PRO A 78 1.24 -4.09 19.82
C PRO A 78 -0.15 -4.56 19.40
N ARG A 79 -0.83 -3.76 18.57
CA ARG A 79 -2.17 -4.09 18.07
C ARG A 79 -2.19 -5.50 17.45
N PRO A 80 -3.29 -6.26 17.60
CA PRO A 80 -3.45 -7.54 16.93
C PRO A 80 -3.28 -7.38 15.41
N ILE A 81 -2.65 -8.35 14.77
CA ILE A 81 -2.53 -8.37 13.31
C ILE A 81 -3.85 -8.90 12.77
N ASN A 82 -4.59 -8.05 12.06
CA ASN A 82 -5.87 -8.40 11.45
C ASN A 82 -5.78 -8.27 9.92
N PRO A 83 -5.76 -9.38 9.16
CA PRO A 83 -5.74 -9.36 7.69
C PRO A 83 -6.86 -8.53 7.04
N LYS A 84 -7.95 -8.25 7.77
CA LYS A 84 -9.10 -7.46 7.28
C LYS A 84 -8.97 -5.95 7.50
N ASP A 85 -7.94 -5.49 8.21
CA ASP A 85 -7.69 -4.06 8.40
C ASP A 85 -7.11 -3.44 7.12
N ASN A 86 -7.23 -2.12 6.97
CA ASN A 86 -6.60 -1.39 5.86
C ASN A 86 -5.09 -1.64 5.82
N HIS A 87 -4.58 -2.09 4.68
CA HIS A 87 -3.18 -2.43 4.49
C HIS A 87 -2.69 -2.07 3.10
N MET A 88 -1.36 -1.93 2.97
CA MET A 88 -0.70 -1.86 1.67
C MET A 88 -0.26 -3.27 1.28
N SER A 89 -0.55 -3.68 0.05
CA SER A 89 -0.22 -5.01 -0.44
C SER A 89 0.89 -4.95 -1.49
N PHE A 90 1.90 -5.81 -1.36
CA PHE A 90 2.95 -5.97 -2.36
C PHE A 90 3.01 -7.41 -2.87
N GLN A 91 3.19 -7.53 -4.18
CA GLN A 91 3.38 -8.81 -4.83
C GLN A 91 4.83 -9.30 -4.64
N CYS A 92 5.00 -10.59 -4.35
CA CYS A 92 6.29 -11.24 -4.22
C CYS A 92 6.22 -12.67 -4.74
N THR A 93 7.22 -13.07 -5.55
CA THR A 93 7.33 -14.43 -6.08
C THR A 93 7.71 -15.45 -5.00
N ASP A 94 8.52 -15.07 -4.02
CA ASP A 94 8.93 -15.92 -2.89
C ASP A 94 8.49 -15.30 -1.55
N VAL A 95 7.23 -15.54 -1.20
CA VAL A 95 6.66 -15.17 0.11
C VAL A 95 7.45 -15.80 1.26
N GLY A 96 8.05 -16.98 1.03
CA GLY A 96 8.90 -17.65 2.01
C GLY A 96 10.16 -16.86 2.38
N LEU A 97 10.78 -16.17 1.41
CA LEU A 97 11.91 -15.27 1.65
C LEU A 97 11.54 -14.13 2.59
N VAL A 98 10.38 -13.52 2.39
CA VAL A 98 9.93 -12.42 3.27
C VAL A 98 9.66 -12.93 4.68
N LYS A 99 9.02 -14.11 4.82
CA LYS A 99 8.82 -14.73 6.14
C LYS A 99 10.13 -14.95 6.89
N ARG A 100 11.19 -15.43 6.22
CA ARG A 100 12.51 -15.62 6.84
C ARG A 100 13.09 -14.30 7.35
N LYS A 101 13.06 -13.24 6.53
CA LYS A 101 13.54 -11.91 6.94
C LYS A 101 12.75 -11.35 8.12
N LEU A 102 11.43 -11.52 8.14
CA LEU A 102 10.59 -11.12 9.28
C LEU A 102 10.96 -11.88 10.56
N GLN A 103 11.21 -13.19 10.46
CA GLN A 103 11.66 -14.03 11.58
C GLN A 103 13.05 -13.59 12.09
N GLU A 104 13.99 -13.32 11.19
CA GLU A 104 15.34 -12.83 11.53
C GLU A 104 15.28 -11.49 12.27
N MET A 105 14.31 -10.63 11.94
CA MET A 105 14.06 -9.36 12.62
C MET A 105 13.18 -9.48 13.88
N GLY A 106 12.74 -10.70 14.25
CA GLY A 106 11.86 -10.91 15.41
C GLY A 106 10.47 -10.31 15.25
N MET A 107 10.02 -10.05 14.03
CA MET A 107 8.74 -9.40 13.74
C MET A 107 7.58 -10.41 13.78
N ARG A 108 6.47 -10.00 14.41
CA ARG A 108 5.23 -10.78 14.39
C ARG A 108 4.58 -10.69 13.02
N TYR A 109 4.11 -11.82 12.50
CA TYR A 109 3.30 -11.90 11.29
C TYR A 109 2.23 -12.98 11.44
N VAL A 110 1.20 -12.91 10.60
CA VAL A 110 0.21 -14.00 10.41
C VAL A 110 0.18 -14.37 8.94
N THR A 111 -0.24 -15.59 8.64
CA THR A 111 -0.32 -16.10 7.26
C THR A 111 -1.75 -16.47 6.92
N ALA A 112 -2.12 -16.29 5.66
CA ALA A 112 -3.33 -16.85 5.09
C ALA A 112 -3.01 -17.54 3.76
N VAL A 113 -3.90 -18.42 3.32
CA VAL A 113 -3.85 -19.05 2.00
C VAL A 113 -5.21 -18.87 1.35
N VAL A 114 -5.21 -18.36 0.14
CA VAL A 114 -6.38 -18.31 -0.75
C VAL A 114 -6.21 -19.40 -1.80
N GLU A 115 -7.28 -20.13 -2.08
CA GLU A 115 -7.29 -21.15 -3.14
C GLU A 115 -8.42 -20.83 -4.13
N GLU A 116 -8.06 -20.69 -5.39
CA GLU A 116 -8.99 -20.44 -6.50
C GLU A 116 -8.59 -21.33 -7.68
N ASP A 117 -9.54 -22.12 -8.20
CA ASP A 117 -9.30 -23.06 -9.31
C ASP A 117 -8.08 -23.98 -9.14
N GLY A 118 -7.79 -24.38 -7.89
CA GLY A 118 -6.64 -25.23 -7.54
C GLY A 118 -5.30 -24.48 -7.51
N ILE A 119 -5.29 -23.17 -7.78
CA ILE A 119 -4.14 -22.28 -7.61
C ILE A 119 -4.15 -21.75 -6.18
N LYS A 120 -2.99 -21.83 -5.51
CA LYS A 120 -2.81 -21.32 -4.15
C LYS A 120 -2.07 -19.99 -4.17
N VAL A 121 -2.59 -19.04 -3.41
CA VAL A 121 -1.96 -17.76 -3.10
C VAL A 121 -1.67 -17.71 -1.61
N ASP A 122 -0.39 -17.63 -1.28
CA ASP A 122 0.11 -17.40 0.06
C ASP A 122 0.11 -15.90 0.36
N GLN A 123 -0.38 -15.55 1.53
CA GLN A 123 -0.40 -14.19 2.04
C GLN A 123 0.31 -14.13 3.40
N VAL A 124 1.07 -13.07 3.63
CA VAL A 124 1.70 -12.77 4.92
C VAL A 124 1.33 -11.35 5.31
N PHE A 125 0.80 -11.20 6.52
CA PHE A 125 0.40 -9.92 7.08
C PHE A 125 1.23 -9.59 8.31
N PHE A 126 1.71 -8.36 8.40
CA PHE A 126 2.48 -7.88 9.55
C PHE A 126 2.32 -6.35 9.70
N HIS A 127 2.81 -5.82 10.80
CA HIS A 127 2.96 -4.38 10.96
C HIS A 127 4.39 -3.98 10.59
N ASP A 128 4.55 -2.91 9.82
CA ASP A 128 5.83 -2.24 9.67
C ASP A 128 6.27 -1.61 11.02
N PRO A 129 7.50 -1.07 11.08
CA PRO A 129 7.99 -0.35 12.25
C PRO A 129 7.07 0.72 12.84
N ASP A 130 6.39 1.46 11.97
CA ASP A 130 5.50 2.55 12.35
C ASP A 130 4.07 2.06 12.70
N GLY A 131 3.81 0.77 12.57
CA GLY A 131 2.53 0.14 12.90
C GLY A 131 1.51 0.09 11.77
N TYR A 132 1.91 0.39 10.53
CA TYR A 132 1.08 0.22 9.34
C TYR A 132 0.99 -1.26 8.96
N MET A 133 -0.21 -1.70 8.63
CA MET A 133 -0.41 -3.06 8.14
C MET A 133 0.13 -3.19 6.71
N VAL A 134 0.92 -4.24 6.49
CA VAL A 134 1.47 -4.62 5.19
C VAL A 134 1.07 -6.07 4.90
N GLU A 135 0.66 -6.31 3.65
CA GLU A 135 0.45 -7.64 3.09
C GLU A 135 1.53 -7.93 2.04
N ILE A 136 2.01 -9.18 2.03
CA ILE A 136 2.82 -9.75 0.95
C ILE A 136 2.11 -10.96 0.36
N CYS A 137 1.87 -10.97 -0.94
CA CYS A 137 1.21 -12.07 -1.65
C CYS A 137 1.93 -12.52 -2.92
N ASN A 138 1.83 -13.80 -3.28
CA ASN A 138 2.11 -14.32 -4.64
C ASN A 138 0.83 -14.35 -5.49
N CYS A 139 0.03 -13.29 -5.37
CA CYS A 139 -1.28 -13.11 -5.97
C CYS A 139 -1.28 -13.11 -7.50
N ASP A 140 -0.12 -12.93 -8.14
CA ASP A 140 0.09 -13.10 -9.58
C ASP A 140 -0.01 -14.55 -10.07
N ASN A 141 -0.04 -15.52 -9.15
CA ASN A 141 -0.38 -16.89 -9.50
C ASN A 141 -1.81 -17.00 -10.05
N ILE A 142 -2.73 -16.13 -9.60
CA ILE A 142 -4.10 -16.07 -10.09
C ILE A 142 -4.17 -15.11 -11.28
N PRO A 143 -4.79 -15.51 -12.40
CA PRO A 143 -4.95 -14.61 -13.54
C PRO A 143 -5.81 -13.41 -13.18
N ILE A 144 -5.31 -12.20 -13.46
CA ILE A 144 -6.11 -10.99 -13.35
C ILE A 144 -7.16 -11.03 -14.45
N LEU A 145 -8.41 -11.29 -14.07
CA LEU A 145 -9.57 -11.23 -14.95
C LEU A 145 -10.31 -9.91 -14.68
N PRO A 146 -10.18 -8.89 -15.55
CA PRO A 146 -10.96 -7.68 -15.41
C PRO A 146 -12.43 -8.05 -15.42
N LEU A 147 -13.14 -7.74 -14.34
CA LEU A 147 -14.59 -7.82 -14.35
C LEU A 147 -15.06 -6.88 -15.45
N SER A 148 -15.84 -7.41 -16.39
CA SER A 148 -16.43 -6.59 -17.43
C SER A 148 -17.14 -5.42 -16.77
N SER A 149 -16.92 -4.21 -17.27
CA SER A 149 -17.56 -3.00 -16.79
C SER A 149 -19.05 -3.06 -17.13
N CYS A 150 -19.81 -3.85 -16.39
CA CYS A 150 -21.25 -3.72 -16.38
C CYS A 150 -21.55 -2.33 -15.80
N PRO A 151 -22.21 -1.43 -16.55
CA PRO A 151 -22.60 -0.15 -15.99
C PRO A 151 -23.49 -0.42 -14.79
N PHE A 152 -23.05 0.02 -13.61
CA PHE A 152 -23.89 0.11 -12.43
C PHE A 152 -25.06 1.03 -12.80
N LYS A 153 -26.22 0.45 -13.13
CA LYS A 153 -27.46 1.21 -13.16
C LYS A 153 -27.76 1.60 -11.71
N PRO A 154 -27.79 2.90 -11.35
CA PRO A 154 -28.36 3.30 -10.07
C PRO A 154 -29.80 2.80 -10.06
N ARG A 155 -30.20 2.08 -9.02
CA ARG A 155 -31.60 1.70 -8.83
C ARG A 155 -32.40 2.95 -8.51
N THR A 156 -32.82 3.70 -9.54
CA THR A 156 -33.97 4.58 -9.44
C THR A 156 -35.17 3.83 -9.99
N GLY A 157 -36.03 3.36 -9.09
CA GLY A 157 -37.31 2.80 -9.50
C GLY A 157 -37.95 1.91 -8.45
N SER A 158 -38.98 2.45 -7.80
CA SER A 158 -40.07 1.63 -7.28
C SER A 158 -40.50 0.61 -8.35
N PHE A 159 -40.67 -0.64 -7.91
CA PHE A 159 -41.05 -1.84 -8.65
C PHE A 159 -41.64 -1.65 -10.06
N LYS A 160 -40.99 -2.25 -11.07
CA LYS A 160 -41.59 -3.18 -12.06
C LYS A 160 -40.52 -3.81 -12.98
N LYS A 161 -40.75 -5.09 -13.32
CA LYS A 161 -39.90 -6.04 -14.07
C LYS A 161 -39.43 -5.55 -15.44
N ALA A 162 -38.14 -5.78 -15.78
CA ALA A 162 -37.66 -6.44 -17.01
C ALA A 162 -36.11 -6.54 -17.07
N THR A 163 -35.60 -7.62 -17.68
CA THR A 163 -34.19 -7.92 -18.05
C THR A 163 -33.97 -7.70 -19.56
N PRO A 164 -32.75 -7.81 -20.12
CA PRO A 164 -31.49 -7.08 -19.85
C PRO A 164 -30.87 -6.50 -21.16
N SER A 165 -29.87 -5.60 -21.08
CA SER A 165 -28.74 -5.51 -22.06
C SER A 165 -27.83 -4.28 -21.87
N ASN A 166 -26.54 -4.56 -22.07
CA ASN A 166 -25.39 -3.80 -22.60
C ASN A 166 -24.86 -2.46 -22.04
N CYS A 167 -23.54 -2.36 -22.18
CA CYS A 167 -22.50 -1.45 -21.67
C CYS A 167 -22.54 0.01 -22.20
N GLY A 168 -22.02 0.96 -21.42
CA GLY A 168 -21.43 2.22 -21.93
C GLY A 168 -21.48 3.47 -21.04
N PHE A 169 -20.29 4.03 -20.75
CA PHE A 169 -19.97 5.47 -20.58
C PHE A 169 -20.04 6.13 -19.17
N MET A 170 -18.86 6.45 -18.59
CA MET A 170 -18.52 7.73 -17.92
C MET A 170 -17.05 7.71 -17.41
N GLU A 171 -16.13 8.24 -18.22
CA GLU A 171 -14.69 8.35 -17.93
C GLU A 171 -14.31 9.73 -17.33
N ASN A 172 -15.22 10.71 -17.34
CA ASN A 172 -14.85 12.11 -17.12
C ASN A 172 -15.02 12.65 -15.68
N VAL A 173 -15.66 11.92 -14.76
CA VAL A 173 -15.91 12.44 -13.39
C VAL A 173 -14.83 12.03 -12.39
N MET A 174 -14.11 10.93 -12.63
CA MET A 174 -13.03 10.48 -11.72
C MET A 174 -11.73 11.28 -11.89
N MET A 175 -11.56 12.03 -12.99
CA MET A 175 -10.36 12.84 -13.20
C MET A 175 -10.42 14.18 -12.45
N GLU A 176 -11.61 14.70 -12.15
CA GLU A 176 -11.76 15.95 -11.39
C GLU A 176 -11.57 15.77 -9.88
N SER A 177 -12.01 14.63 -9.29
CA SER A 177 -11.81 14.39 -7.86
C SER A 177 -10.34 14.15 -7.49
N LEU A 178 -9.59 13.44 -8.35
CA LEU A 178 -8.15 13.21 -8.15
C LEU A 178 -7.32 14.49 -8.27
N SER A 179 -7.75 15.45 -9.11
CA SER A 179 -7.08 16.74 -9.26
C SER A 179 -7.32 17.67 -8.06
N MET A 180 -8.52 17.61 -7.46
CA MET A 180 -8.87 18.43 -6.30
C MET A 180 -8.18 17.97 -5.01
N ASP A 181 -7.94 16.67 -4.85
CA ASP A 181 -7.22 16.13 -3.69
C ASP A 181 -5.69 16.31 -3.78
N MET A 182 -5.14 16.48 -5.00
CA MET A 182 -3.70 16.79 -5.19
C MET A 182 -3.33 18.26 -4.91
N MET A 183 -4.28 19.19 -4.86
CA MET A 183 -4.00 20.61 -4.58
C MET A 183 -3.97 20.95 -3.08
N ASN A 184 -4.30 20.01 -2.20
CA ASN A 184 -4.42 20.28 -0.76
C ASN A 184 -3.27 19.71 0.09
N ILE A 185 -2.17 19.28 -0.54
CA ILE A 185 -0.92 18.89 0.13
C ILE A 185 0.16 19.91 -0.26
N SER A 186 -0.06 21.16 0.13
CA SER A 186 0.95 22.21 0.11
C SER A 186 1.47 22.39 1.54
N PHE A 187 2.78 22.30 1.71
CA PHE A 187 3.50 22.52 2.98
C PHE A 187 3.26 23.91 3.56
#